data_AF-A0A8K1D710-F1
#
_entry.id   AF-A0A8K1D710-F1
#
_cell.length_a   1.000
_cell.length_b   1.000
_cell.length_c   1.000
_cell.angle_alpha   90.00
_cell.angle_beta   90.00
_cell.angle_gamma   90.00
#
_symmetry.space_group_name_H-M   'P 1'
#
loop_
_entity.id
_entity.type
_entity.pdbx_description
1 polymer ?
#
loop_
_entity_poly.entity_id
_entity_poly.type
_entity_poly.pdbx_seq_one_letter_code
_entity_poly.pdbx_strand_id
1 'polypeptide(L)'
;TKNEELEKPRVLWAVYFNMRDSSGVEKSSYAGLPSDVYVCSGPDSALGNDCAVKQAETIFREMFPAKEFCPPSPNPGDIIYDEDEIEPEESGLNNSPETKPEFSAEESSSGGGAAVTKEE
;
A
#
# COMPACT_ATOMS: atom_id res chain seq x y z
N THR A 1 27.56 39.26 11.08
CA THR A 1 27.05 37.87 11.12
C THR A 1 28.26 36.96 11.10
N LYS A 2 28.62 36.37 12.25
CA LYS A 2 29.79 35.50 12.38
C LYS A 2 29.47 34.18 11.69
N ASN A 3 30.25 33.80 10.68
CA ASN A 3 30.20 32.46 10.11
C ASN A 3 30.57 31.47 11.22
N GLU A 4 29.59 30.76 11.75
CA GLU A 4 29.86 29.56 12.55
C GLU A 4 30.30 28.47 11.57
N GLU A 5 31.61 28.22 11.49
CA GLU A 5 32.14 27.07 10.77
C GLU A 5 31.70 25.80 11.51
N LEU A 6 30.57 25.24 11.08
CA LEU A 6 30.06 23.98 11.60
C LEU A 6 31.05 22.86 11.24
N GLU A 7 31.69 22.28 12.25
CA GLU A 7 32.64 21.19 12.10
C GLU A 7 31.93 19.93 11.56
N LYS A 8 32.61 19.16 10.70
CA LYS A 8 32.01 17.97 10.08
C LYS A 8 31.76 16.87 11.13
N PRO A 9 30.61 16.18 11.11
CA PRO A 9 30.34 15.06 12.00
C PRO A 9 31.34 13.90 11.82
N ARG A 10 31.59 13.15 12.90
CA ARG A 10 32.44 11.94 12.87
C ARG A 10 31.65 10.72 12.37
N VAL A 11 32.19 10.01 11.39
CA VAL A 11 31.63 8.74 10.91
C VAL A 11 31.98 7.62 11.89
N LEU A 12 30.98 6.95 12.45
CA LEU A 12 31.18 5.78 13.32
C LEU A 12 31.28 4.48 12.52
N TRP A 13 30.53 4.38 11.42
CA TRP A 13 30.54 3.22 10.54
C TRP A 13 30.05 3.60 9.14
N ALA A 14 30.59 2.95 8.11
CA ALA A 14 30.17 3.10 6.73
C ALA A 14 30.29 1.77 5.99
N VAL A 15 29.30 1.47 5.14
CA VAL A 15 29.36 0.34 4.20
C VAL A 15 29.11 0.82 2.79
N TYR A 16 29.90 0.23 1.89
CA TYR A 16 29.85 0.45 0.47
C TYR A 16 29.70 -0.92 -0.19
N PHE A 17 28.75 -1.02 -1.10
CA PHE A 17 28.55 -2.21 -1.92
C PHE A 17 27.96 -1.79 -3.25
N ASN A 18 28.11 -2.66 -4.25
CA ASN A 18 27.49 -2.48 -5.55
C ASN A 18 26.25 -3.37 -5.63
N MET A 19 25.16 -2.81 -6.14
CA MET A 19 23.97 -3.57 -6.50
C MET A 19 23.86 -3.57 -8.02
N ARG A 20 23.59 -4.73 -8.61
CA ARG A 20 23.34 -4.82 -10.04
C ARG A 20 22.01 -4.15 -10.36
N ASP A 21 22.04 -3.15 -11.23
CA ASP A 21 20.85 -2.67 -11.89
C ASP A 21 20.49 -3.63 -13.05
N SER A 22 19.27 -4.13 -13.03
CA SER A 22 18.69 -4.97 -14.07
C SER A 22 17.39 -4.39 -14.63
N SER A 23 17.05 -3.16 -14.22
CA SER A 23 15.94 -2.42 -14.79
C SER A 23 16.21 -2.13 -16.27
N GLY A 24 15.15 -2.18 -17.08
CA GLY A 24 15.25 -1.95 -18.53
C GLY A 24 15.82 -3.12 -19.35
N VAL A 25 16.14 -4.27 -18.74
CA VAL A 25 16.50 -5.47 -19.51
C VAL A 25 15.25 -6.10 -20.12
N GLU A 26 15.19 -6.19 -21.44
CA GLU A 26 14.06 -6.79 -22.15
C GLU A 26 13.98 -8.31 -21.97
N LYS A 27 12.75 -8.86 -21.99
CA LYS A 27 12.51 -10.32 -21.98
C LYS A 27 13.24 -11.04 -23.12
N SER A 28 13.37 -10.39 -24.28
CA SER A 28 14.07 -10.87 -25.47
C SER A 28 15.57 -11.12 -25.25
N SER A 29 16.17 -10.50 -24.23
CA SER A 29 17.59 -10.64 -23.89
C SER A 29 17.91 -11.95 -23.17
N TYR A 30 16.88 -12.67 -22.67
CA TYR A 30 17.03 -13.96 -22.00
C TYR A 30 16.89 -15.10 -23.01
N ALA A 31 17.96 -15.89 -23.17
CA ALA A 31 17.97 -17.02 -24.09
C ALA A 31 17.10 -18.18 -23.57
N GLY A 32 16.25 -18.73 -24.44
CA GLY A 32 15.48 -19.95 -24.15
C GLY A 32 14.33 -19.76 -23.17
N LEU A 33 13.88 -18.52 -22.94
CA LEU A 33 12.78 -18.25 -22.02
C LEU A 33 11.42 -18.64 -22.65
N PRO A 34 10.61 -19.50 -22.01
CA PRO A 34 9.25 -19.80 -22.47
C PRO A 34 8.33 -18.58 -22.44
N SER A 35 7.23 -18.63 -23.20
CA SER A 35 6.30 -17.50 -23.33
C SER A 35 5.54 -17.19 -22.04
N ASP A 36 5.23 -18.21 -21.24
CA ASP A 36 4.49 -18.18 -19.97
C ASP A 36 5.38 -17.90 -18.74
N VAL A 37 6.68 -17.68 -18.95
CA VAL A 37 7.60 -17.25 -17.90
C VAL A 37 7.81 -15.74 -17.97
N TYR A 38 7.66 -15.09 -16.83
CA TYR A 38 7.87 -13.65 -16.66
C TYR A 38 9.13 -13.38 -15.84
N VAL A 39 9.84 -12.30 -16.15
CA VAL A 39 11.08 -11.90 -15.46
C VAL A 39 10.87 -10.52 -14.86
N CYS A 40 11.18 -10.38 -13.57
CA CYS A 40 11.19 -9.10 -12.88
C CYS A 40 12.63 -8.62 -12.68
N SER A 41 12.83 -7.30 -12.68
CA SER A 41 14.12 -6.72 -12.35
C SER A 41 14.27 -6.55 -10.83
N GLY A 42 15.52 -6.34 -10.39
CA GLY A 42 15.79 -5.78 -9.07
C GLY A 42 15.50 -4.27 -9.01
N PRO A 43 15.89 -3.61 -7.91
CA PRO A 43 15.80 -2.15 -7.76
C PRO A 43 16.56 -1.44 -8.88
N ASP A 44 15.97 -0.35 -9.37
CA ASP A 44 16.63 0.61 -10.25
C ASP A 44 17.34 1.69 -9.44
N SER A 45 18.15 2.51 -10.10
CA SER A 45 18.85 3.64 -9.46
C SER A 45 17.94 4.86 -9.21
N ALA A 46 16.64 4.76 -9.49
CA ALA A 46 15.70 5.86 -9.32
C ALA A 46 15.39 6.12 -7.84
N LEU A 47 14.94 7.33 -7.53
CA LEU A 47 14.51 7.70 -6.18
C LEU A 47 13.17 7.05 -5.81
N GLY A 48 12.30 6.81 -6.80
CA GLY A 48 10.97 6.27 -6.64
C GLY A 48 10.82 4.86 -7.19
N ASN A 49 9.60 4.31 -7.10
CA ASN A 49 9.33 2.91 -7.45
C ASN A 49 8.61 2.73 -8.80
N ASP A 50 8.61 3.75 -9.65
CA ASP A 50 7.89 3.75 -10.91
C ASP A 50 8.24 2.55 -11.80
N CYS A 51 9.52 2.16 -11.85
CA CYS A 51 9.96 1.01 -12.65
C CYS A 51 9.29 -0.29 -12.17
N ALA A 52 9.31 -0.53 -10.86
CA ALA A 52 8.70 -1.71 -10.25
C ALA A 52 7.18 -1.75 -10.45
N VAL A 53 6.50 -0.62 -10.23
CA VAL A 53 5.04 -0.52 -10.40
C VAL A 53 4.64 -0.77 -11.85
N LYS A 54 5.31 -0.12 -12.80
CA LYS A 54 5.02 -0.29 -14.23
C LYS A 54 5.28 -1.73 -14.69
N GLN A 55 6.38 -2.34 -14.26
CA GLN A 55 6.68 -3.74 -14.59
C GLN A 55 5.60 -4.68 -14.07
N ALA A 56 5.19 -4.51 -12.81
CA ALA A 56 4.12 -5.33 -12.21
C ALA A 56 2.79 -5.16 -12.97
N GLU A 57 2.42 -3.93 -13.32
CA GLU A 57 1.21 -3.64 -14.08
C GLU A 57 1.25 -4.24 -15.50
N THR A 58 2.38 -4.13 -16.20
CA THR A 58 2.57 -4.75 -17.53
C THR A 58 2.40 -6.27 -17.46
N ILE A 59 3.09 -6.93 -16.52
CA ILE A 59 2.98 -8.39 -16.34
C ILE A 59 1.55 -8.79 -15.98
N PHE A 60 0.89 -8.05 -15.08
CA PHE A 60 -0.49 -8.33 -14.70
C PHE A 60 -1.46 -8.23 -15.89
N ARG A 61 -1.34 -7.18 -16.71
CA ARG A 61 -2.18 -7.01 -17.90
C ARG A 61 -1.94 -8.08 -18.96
N GLU A 62 -0.72 -8.59 -19.08
CA GLU A 62 -0.44 -9.73 -19.96
C GLU A 62 -1.10 -11.03 -19.46
N MET A 63 -1.09 -11.27 -18.15
CA MET A 63 -1.72 -12.46 -17.55
C MET A 63 -3.25 -12.36 -17.47
N PHE A 64 -3.79 -11.17 -17.18
CA PHE A 64 -5.20 -10.92 -16.92
C PHE A 64 -5.73 -9.67 -17.67
N PRO A 65 -5.87 -9.73 -19.01
CA PRO A 65 -6.13 -8.53 -19.84
C PRO A 65 -7.43 -7.79 -19.53
N ALA A 66 -8.42 -8.50 -18.98
CA ALA A 66 -9.75 -7.95 -18.67
C ALA A 66 -9.92 -7.56 -17.19
N LYS A 67 -8.89 -7.68 -16.37
CA LYS A 67 -8.95 -7.36 -14.93
C LYS A 67 -8.32 -6.01 -14.65
N GLU A 68 -8.85 -5.32 -13.64
CA GLU A 68 -8.25 -4.10 -13.10
C GLU A 68 -7.01 -4.45 -12.28
N PHE A 69 -5.97 -3.60 -12.36
CA PHE A 69 -4.74 -3.78 -11.61
C PHE A 69 -4.91 -3.27 -10.17
N CYS A 70 -4.79 -4.17 -9.21
CA CYS A 70 -4.88 -3.89 -7.76
C CYS A 70 -6.11 -3.06 -7.35
N PRO A 71 -7.35 -3.51 -7.67
CA PRO A 71 -8.55 -2.84 -7.17
C PRO A 71 -8.58 -2.90 -5.63
N PRO A 72 -9.22 -1.92 -4.97
CA PRO A 72 -9.43 -1.99 -3.53
C PRO A 72 -10.20 -3.25 -3.19
N SER A 73 -9.83 -3.91 -2.08
CA SER A 73 -10.60 -5.04 -1.57
C SER A 73 -12.04 -4.59 -1.30
N PRO A 74 -13.06 -5.41 -1.61
CA PRO A 74 -14.44 -5.10 -1.24
C PRO A 74 -14.54 -4.89 0.27
N ASN A 75 -15.31 -3.88 0.69
CA ASN A 75 -15.56 -3.62 2.10
C ASN A 75 -16.57 -4.65 2.64
N PRO A 76 -16.24 -5.41 3.70
CA PRO A 76 -17.14 -6.43 4.24
C PRO A 76 -18.44 -5.84 4.80
N GLY A 77 -18.44 -4.59 5.25
CA GLY A 77 -19.64 -3.93 5.78
C GLY A 77 -20.68 -3.52 4.74
N ASP A 78 -20.34 -3.59 3.44
CA ASP A 78 -21.26 -3.27 2.34
C ASP A 78 -22.16 -4.46 1.96
N ILE A 79 -21.91 -5.64 2.56
CA ILE A 79 -22.71 -6.85 2.34
C ILE A 79 -23.94 -6.79 3.24
N ILE A 80 -25.12 -6.56 2.66
CA ILE A 80 -26.40 -6.60 3.37
C ILE A 80 -26.92 -8.03 3.34
N TYR A 81 -27.28 -8.57 4.50
CA TYR A 81 -27.93 -9.87 4.63
C TYR A 81 -29.44 -9.65 4.81
N ASP A 82 -30.26 -10.36 4.03
CA ASP A 82 -31.71 -10.34 4.21
C ASP A 82 -32.06 -11.19 5.44
N GLU A 83 -32.45 -10.54 6.55
CA GLU A 83 -32.85 -11.23 7.80
C GLU A 83 -34.14 -12.07 7.63
N ASP A 84 -34.87 -11.87 6.53
CA ASP A 84 -36.13 -12.56 6.22
C ASP A 84 -35.96 -13.79 5.33
N GLU A 85 -34.77 -14.00 4.74
CA GLU A 85 -34.44 -15.17 3.90
C GLU A 85 -33.55 -16.15 4.70
N ILE A 86 -33.94 -16.44 5.93
CA ILE A 86 -33.40 -17.58 6.69
C ILE A 86 -34.05 -18.84 6.11
N GLU A 87 -33.52 -19.35 4.99
CA GLU A 87 -33.58 -20.80 4.80
C GLU A 87 -32.83 -21.43 5.99
N PRO A 88 -33.42 -22.40 6.69
CA PRO A 88 -32.75 -23.03 7.81
C PRO A 88 -31.52 -23.77 7.29
N GLU A 89 -30.36 -23.12 7.39
CA GLU A 89 -29.04 -23.74 7.20
C GLU A 89 -28.97 -24.97 8.11
N GLU A 90 -29.03 -26.15 7.50
CA GLU A 90 -28.86 -27.41 8.21
C GLU A 90 -27.48 -27.40 8.88
N SER A 91 -27.54 -27.47 10.21
CA SER A 91 -26.46 -27.71 11.17
C SER A 91 -25.10 -28.11 10.60
N GLY A 92 -24.10 -27.24 10.80
CA GLY A 92 -22.70 -27.47 10.44
C GLY A 92 -21.67 -27.05 11.49
N LEU A 93 -21.92 -27.38 12.78
CA LEU A 93 -20.93 -27.58 13.86
C LEU A 93 -20.22 -26.36 14.52
N ASN A 94 -20.77 -26.00 15.70
CA ASN A 94 -20.11 -25.87 17.03
C ASN A 94 -19.36 -24.57 17.48
N ASN A 95 -20.06 -23.79 18.34
CA ASN A 95 -19.73 -23.24 19.70
C ASN A 95 -18.25 -22.85 20.04
N SER A 96 -17.84 -21.75 20.70
CA SER A 96 -18.40 -20.85 21.75
C SER A 96 -17.41 -19.64 22.03
N PRO A 97 -17.49 -18.76 23.07
CA PRO A 97 -17.62 -17.29 22.92
C PRO A 97 -16.54 -16.40 23.65
N GLU A 98 -16.76 -15.06 23.62
CA GLU A 98 -16.18 -13.96 24.46
C GLU A 98 -14.79 -13.40 24.05
N THR A 99 -14.49 -12.08 24.07
CA THR A 99 -14.99 -10.96 24.90
C THR A 99 -14.86 -9.61 24.15
N LYS A 100 -15.89 -8.75 24.24
CA LYS A 100 -15.90 -7.33 23.84
C LYS A 100 -15.58 -6.46 25.07
N PRO A 101 -14.77 -5.40 24.98
CA PRO A 101 -14.91 -4.26 25.88
C PRO A 101 -15.57 -3.09 25.14
N GLU A 102 -16.66 -2.61 25.72
CA GLU A 102 -17.35 -1.37 25.37
C GLU A 102 -16.55 -0.14 25.82
N PHE A 103 -16.60 0.94 25.05
CA PHE A 103 -16.60 2.27 25.64
C PHE A 103 -17.57 3.18 24.87
N SER A 104 -18.68 3.47 25.52
CA SER A 104 -19.67 4.50 25.17
C SER A 104 -19.41 5.76 25.99
N ALA A 105 -19.42 6.93 25.34
CA ALA A 105 -20.26 8.09 25.69
C ALA A 105 -19.70 9.37 25.05
N GLU A 106 -20.58 10.05 24.33
CA GLU A 106 -20.46 11.39 23.76
C GLU A 106 -20.32 12.45 24.87
N GLU A 107 -19.71 13.60 24.55
CA GLU A 107 -20.31 14.90 24.89
C GLU A 107 -19.91 15.97 23.88
N SER A 108 -20.94 16.55 23.28
CA SER A 108 -21.01 17.81 22.56
C SER A 108 -20.75 19.02 23.47
N SER A 109 -20.04 20.04 22.98
CA SER A 109 -20.21 21.41 23.49
C SER A 109 -20.01 22.46 22.39
N SER A 110 -20.93 23.41 22.39
CA SER A 110 -21.19 24.46 21.43
C SER A 110 -20.67 25.81 21.94
N GLY A 111 -20.31 26.69 20.99
CA GLY A 111 -20.12 28.14 21.19
C GLY A 111 -18.76 28.60 20.65
N GLY A 112 -18.61 29.58 19.76
CA GLY A 112 -19.49 30.62 19.25
C GLY A 112 -18.74 31.96 19.29
N GLY A 113 -18.49 32.58 18.12
CA GLY A 113 -18.41 34.06 18.01
C GLY A 113 -17.06 34.76 17.72
N ALA A 114 -16.94 35.22 16.46
CA ALA A 114 -16.64 36.59 15.99
C ALA A 114 -15.20 37.18 15.86
N ALA A 115 -14.96 37.63 14.60
CA ALA A 115 -14.34 38.88 14.09
C ALA A 115 -12.87 39.24 14.43
N VAL A 116 -11.92 39.16 13.47
CA VAL A 116 -11.47 40.18 12.47
C VAL A 116 -10.68 41.34 13.08
N THR A 117 -9.40 41.49 12.67
CA THR A 117 -8.85 42.71 12.04
C THR A 117 -7.60 42.39 11.20
N LYS A 118 -7.43 43.20 10.16
CA LYS A 118 -6.39 43.23 9.13
C LYS A 118 -5.70 44.58 9.29
N GLU A 119 -4.37 44.63 9.37
CA GLU A 119 -3.55 45.85 9.29
C GLU A 119 -2.35 45.49 8.40
N GLU A 120 -2.38 45.94 7.14
CA GLU A 120 -1.58 47.02 6.52
C GLU A 120 -0.12 46.64 6.27
#